data_AF-A0A6B3GGF0-F1
#
_entry.id   AF-A0A6B3GGF0-F1
#
_cell.length_a   1.000
_cell.length_b   1.000
_cell.length_c   1.000
_cell.angle_alpha   90.00
_cell.angle_beta   90.00
_cell.angle_gamma   90.00
#
_symmetry.space_group_name_H-M   'P 1'
#
loop_
_entity.id
_entity.type
_entity.pdbx_description
1 polymer ?
#
loop_
_entity_poly.entity_id
_entity_poly.type
_entity_poly.pdbx_seq_one_letter_code
_entity_poly.pdbx_strand_id
1 'polypeptide(L)'
;FRTGSAAATASVREISLPDDTTEAGKYLREAVRAHPELYFAKFVVLGEGDTEQLVIPRIAQARGVQLDPSFVAMVPLDGRHTNHMWKLLRDLDIPHATLLDLDYGKVGAGPARLRDACSRLMDNGLTPLEGLAGYDKVSEIHDGLLLQDIKPILKHLRKFAVFYSDPLDLDYAMFCAFERAYTHLEHGKRGPDSSDPTTTVLGEKGTRPDYWNEERTEWLGWYRYLFLSRSKPSTHLSALGRLSDEELRLNAPEELVALVEHIRKEISL
;
A
#
# COMPACT_ATOMS: atom_id res chain seq x y z
N PHE A 1 12.04 -24.64 -2.16
CA PHE A 1 12.43 -25.40 -0.96
C PHE A 1 12.41 -24.44 0.22
N ARG A 2 11.48 -24.60 1.17
CA ARG A 2 11.55 -23.90 2.46
C ARG A 2 11.96 -24.90 3.53
N THR A 3 12.85 -24.50 4.42
CA THR A 3 13.25 -25.31 5.58
C THR A 3 12.24 -25.09 6.71
N GLY A 4 11.62 -26.15 7.21
CA GLY A 4 10.75 -26.06 8.40
C GLY A 4 11.57 -25.67 9.65
N SER A 5 11.03 -24.82 10.52
CA SER A 5 11.77 -24.33 11.69
C SER A 5 11.98 -25.39 12.79
N ALA A 6 11.27 -26.52 12.74
CA ALA A 6 11.36 -27.59 13.75
C ALA A 6 12.11 -28.85 13.28
N ALA A 7 12.23 -29.07 11.98
CA ALA A 7 12.94 -30.20 11.40
C ALA A 7 13.61 -29.69 10.14
N ALA A 8 14.90 -29.96 9.94
CA ALA A 8 15.66 -29.58 8.74
C ALA A 8 15.17 -30.35 7.49
N THR A 9 13.90 -30.18 7.17
CA THR A 9 13.16 -30.82 6.08
C THR A 9 12.86 -29.75 5.05
N ALA A 10 13.04 -30.12 3.78
CA ALA A 10 12.72 -29.26 2.66
C ALA A 10 11.29 -29.58 2.18
N SER A 11 10.43 -28.57 2.12
CA SER A 11 9.10 -28.71 1.50
C SER A 11 9.14 -28.38 0.02
N VAL A 12 8.42 -29.17 -0.77
CA VAL A 12 8.12 -28.93 -2.19
C VAL A 12 6.62 -28.72 -2.29
N ARG A 13 6.20 -27.63 -2.93
CA ARG A 13 4.79 -27.27 -3.12
C ARG A 13 4.54 -27.08 -4.61
N GLU A 14 3.39 -27.56 -5.06
CA GLU A 14 2.89 -27.27 -6.40
C GLU A 14 2.38 -25.83 -6.45
N ILE A 15 2.69 -25.12 -7.53
CA ILE A 15 2.28 -23.73 -7.73
C ILE A 15 1.19 -23.72 -8.80
N SER A 16 0.06 -23.10 -8.49
CA SER A 16 -1.04 -22.90 -9.42
C SER A 16 -0.75 -21.69 -10.31
N LEU A 17 -0.07 -21.92 -11.43
CA LEU A 17 0.19 -20.87 -12.41
C LEU A 17 -1.01 -20.68 -13.37
N PRO A 18 -1.45 -19.44 -13.64
CA PRO A 18 -2.37 -19.19 -14.74
C PRO A 18 -1.73 -19.55 -16.09
N ASP A 19 -2.55 -19.89 -17.08
CA ASP A 19 -2.08 -20.25 -18.43
C ASP A 19 -1.15 -19.16 -18.98
N ASP A 20 -0.01 -19.57 -19.51
CA ASP A 20 1.05 -18.68 -19.95
C ASP A 20 0.62 -17.70 -21.04
N THR A 21 -0.40 -18.06 -21.81
CA THR A 21 -0.96 -17.24 -22.89
C THR A 21 -1.93 -16.17 -22.40
N THR A 22 -2.35 -16.22 -21.13
CA THR A 22 -3.23 -15.22 -20.52
C THR A 22 -2.45 -13.99 -20.05
N GLU A 23 -3.12 -12.84 -19.99
CA GLU A 23 -2.54 -11.63 -19.38
C GLU A 23 -2.11 -11.86 -17.93
N ALA A 24 -2.82 -12.71 -17.19
CA ALA A 24 -2.46 -13.14 -15.85
C ALA A 24 -1.13 -13.91 -15.81
N GLY A 25 -0.93 -14.88 -16.72
CA GLY A 25 0.32 -15.62 -16.88
C GLY A 25 1.47 -14.71 -17.28
N LYS A 26 1.24 -13.82 -18.25
CA LYS A 26 2.23 -12.83 -18.68
C LYS A 26 2.67 -11.91 -17.54
N TYR A 27 1.72 -11.35 -16.80
CA TYR A 27 2.02 -10.53 -15.63
C TYR A 27 2.87 -11.28 -14.61
N LEU A 28 2.45 -12.50 -14.24
CA LEU A 28 3.12 -13.26 -13.20
C LEU A 28 4.57 -13.57 -13.60
N ARG A 29 4.81 -13.95 -14.86
CA ARG A 29 6.17 -14.20 -15.36
C ARG A 29 7.03 -12.95 -15.32
N GLU A 30 6.51 -11.81 -15.76
CA GLU A 30 7.28 -10.57 -15.77
C GLU A 30 7.55 -10.05 -14.34
N ALA A 31 6.56 -10.12 -13.44
CA ALA A 31 6.73 -9.77 -12.03
C ALA A 31 7.79 -10.66 -11.34
N VAL A 32 7.73 -11.97 -11.57
CA VAL A 32 8.71 -12.93 -11.03
C VAL A 32 10.11 -12.71 -11.60
N ARG A 33 10.23 -12.39 -12.89
CA ARG A 33 11.52 -12.09 -13.54
C ARG A 33 12.12 -10.78 -13.01
N ALA A 34 11.29 -9.79 -12.76
CA ALA A 34 11.70 -8.51 -12.19
C ALA A 34 12.10 -8.66 -10.72
N HIS A 35 11.45 -9.56 -9.98
CA HIS A 35 11.61 -9.75 -8.54
C HIS A 35 11.92 -11.21 -8.15
N PRO A 36 13.04 -11.80 -8.61
CA PRO A 36 13.41 -13.18 -8.28
C PRO A 36 13.68 -13.39 -6.79
N GLU A 37 13.99 -12.33 -6.04
CA GLU A 37 14.16 -12.33 -4.58
C GLU A 37 12.92 -12.84 -3.83
N LEU A 38 11.73 -12.74 -4.44
CA LEU A 38 10.47 -13.22 -3.87
C LEU A 38 10.53 -14.70 -3.48
N TYR A 39 11.25 -15.54 -4.24
CA TYR A 39 11.37 -16.98 -3.95
C TYR A 39 12.20 -17.32 -2.72
N PHE A 40 13.06 -16.41 -2.29
CA PHE A 40 13.97 -16.61 -1.16
C PHE A 40 13.59 -15.77 0.06
N ALA A 41 12.61 -14.88 -0.10
CA ALA A 41 12.13 -14.01 0.95
C ALA A 41 11.53 -14.81 2.13
N LYS A 42 11.89 -14.39 3.34
CA LYS A 42 11.19 -14.79 4.56
C LYS A 42 9.83 -14.12 4.65
N PHE A 43 9.73 -12.88 4.16
CA PHE A 43 8.53 -12.08 4.12
C PHE A 43 8.48 -11.22 2.85
N VAL A 44 7.29 -11.01 2.28
CA VAL A 44 7.11 -10.12 1.11
C VAL A 44 6.15 -9.00 1.45
N VAL A 45 6.53 -7.76 1.15
CA VAL A 45 5.64 -6.61 1.17
C VAL A 45 5.32 -6.24 -0.27
N LEU A 46 4.04 -6.27 -0.61
CA LEU A 46 3.53 -5.83 -1.90
C LEU A 46 3.07 -4.36 -1.76
N GLY A 47 3.59 -3.46 -2.60
CA GLY A 47 3.18 -2.04 -2.68
C GLY A 47 2.64 -1.68 -4.05
N GLU A 48 2.10 -0.48 -4.30
CA GLU A 48 1.66 -0.06 -5.65
C GLU A 48 2.78 0.60 -6.46
N GLY A 49 3.87 1.04 -5.82
CA GLY A 49 4.98 1.69 -6.52
C GLY A 49 6.35 1.55 -5.87
N ASP A 50 7.26 2.38 -6.34
CA ASP A 50 8.65 2.43 -5.89
C ASP A 50 8.82 3.20 -4.58
N THR A 51 7.84 4.01 -4.17
CA THR A 51 7.95 4.86 -2.98
C THR A 51 7.85 4.05 -1.70
N GLU A 52 7.09 2.95 -1.71
CA GLU A 52 7.00 1.95 -0.65
C GLU A 52 8.37 1.38 -0.29
N GLN A 53 9.22 1.14 -1.30
CA GLN A 53 10.58 0.60 -1.11
C GLN A 53 11.51 1.57 -0.36
N LEU A 54 11.17 2.86 -0.33
CA LEU A 54 11.92 3.89 0.40
C LEU A 54 11.31 4.20 1.76
N VAL A 55 9.99 4.39 1.79
CA VAL A 55 9.28 4.88 2.97
C VAL A 55 9.14 3.79 4.03
N ILE A 56 8.73 2.57 3.66
CA ILE A 56 8.45 1.50 4.62
C ILE A 56 9.72 1.12 5.39
N PRO A 57 10.89 0.86 4.74
CA PRO A 57 12.12 0.57 5.48
C PRO A 57 12.56 1.73 6.39
N ARG A 58 12.38 2.98 5.96
CA ARG A 58 12.77 4.16 6.75
C ARG A 58 11.93 4.30 8.02
N ILE A 59 10.61 4.04 7.94
CA ILE A 59 9.71 4.01 9.09
C ILE A 59 10.04 2.81 10.00
N ALA A 60 10.29 1.63 9.42
CA ALA A 60 10.67 0.44 10.16
C ALA A 60 11.95 0.68 10.99
N GLN A 61 12.97 1.27 10.36
CA GLN A 61 14.23 1.63 11.02
C GLN A 61 14.02 2.57 12.21
N ALA A 62 13.23 3.64 12.04
CA ALA A 62 12.90 4.57 13.12
C ALA A 62 12.16 3.90 14.30
N ARG A 63 11.53 2.76 14.04
CA ARG A 63 10.84 1.91 15.03
C ARG A 63 11.67 0.74 15.53
N GLY A 64 12.96 0.68 15.19
CA GLY A 64 13.88 -0.37 15.62
C GLY A 64 13.67 -1.72 14.92
N VAL A 65 13.00 -1.74 13.77
CA VAL A 65 12.81 -2.93 12.95
C VAL A 65 13.73 -2.85 11.74
N GLN A 66 14.69 -3.79 11.67
CA GLN A 66 15.57 -3.89 10.51
C GLN A 66 14.95 -4.80 9.46
N LEU A 67 14.54 -4.22 8.33
CA LEU A 67 14.07 -4.95 7.16
C LEU A 67 15.26 -5.22 6.25
N ASP A 68 15.94 -6.35 6.47
CA ASP A 68 17.03 -6.79 5.58
C ASP A 68 16.43 -7.13 4.20
N PRO A 69 16.85 -6.46 3.12
CA PRO A 69 16.34 -6.72 1.77
C PRO A 69 16.56 -8.18 1.30
N SER A 70 17.50 -8.89 1.90
CA SER A 70 17.76 -10.31 1.63
C SER A 70 16.67 -11.23 2.19
N PHE A 71 15.90 -10.76 3.18
CA PHE A 71 14.87 -11.52 3.87
C PHE A 71 13.47 -10.93 3.72
N VAL A 72 13.35 -9.61 3.55
CA VAL A 72 12.10 -8.89 3.35
C VAL A 72 12.12 -8.25 1.96
N ALA A 73 11.43 -8.88 1.00
CA ALA A 73 11.35 -8.35 -0.35
C ALA A 73 10.22 -7.31 -0.44
N MET A 74 10.53 -6.14 -1.00
CA MET A 74 9.56 -5.09 -1.32
C MET A 74 9.26 -5.18 -2.81
N VAL A 75 8.03 -5.57 -3.18
CA VAL A 75 7.68 -5.86 -4.57
C VAL A 75 6.54 -4.92 -5.02
N PRO A 76 6.78 -4.04 -6.00
CA PRO A 76 5.74 -3.18 -6.55
C PRO A 76 4.71 -4.01 -7.35
N LEU A 77 3.45 -3.62 -7.25
CA LEU A 77 2.30 -4.16 -7.94
C LEU A 77 1.84 -3.16 -8.99
N ASP A 78 1.61 -3.61 -10.22
CA ASP A 78 0.96 -2.79 -11.25
C ASP A 78 -0.58 -2.82 -11.14
N GLY A 79 -1.13 -2.82 -9.91
CA GLY A 79 -2.54 -2.70 -9.49
C GLY A 79 -3.58 -3.74 -9.97
N ARG A 80 -3.45 -4.24 -11.20
CA ARG A 80 -4.44 -5.08 -11.90
C ARG A 80 -4.32 -6.57 -11.59
N HIS A 81 -3.24 -6.98 -10.96
CA HIS A 81 -2.88 -8.40 -10.84
C HIS A 81 -2.53 -8.85 -9.41
N THR A 82 -2.89 -8.05 -8.40
CA THR A 82 -2.65 -8.35 -6.97
C THR A 82 -3.12 -9.75 -6.58
N ASN A 83 -4.25 -10.21 -7.13
CA ASN A 83 -4.81 -11.54 -6.84
C ASN A 83 -3.84 -12.69 -7.20
N HIS A 84 -3.18 -12.59 -8.35
CA HIS A 84 -2.25 -13.63 -8.81
C HIS A 84 -0.99 -13.69 -7.93
N MET A 85 -0.53 -12.54 -7.45
CA MET A 85 0.60 -12.49 -6.53
C MET A 85 0.25 -13.09 -5.16
N TRP A 86 -0.93 -12.80 -4.63
CA TRP A 86 -1.41 -13.43 -3.38
C TRP A 86 -1.50 -14.95 -3.50
N LYS A 87 -2.03 -15.43 -4.63
CA LYS A 87 -2.12 -16.86 -4.91
C LYS A 87 -0.73 -17.49 -5.00
N LEU A 88 0.18 -16.88 -5.75
CA LEU A 88 1.57 -17.35 -5.88
C LEU A 88 2.26 -17.44 -4.51
N LEU A 89 2.22 -16.36 -3.73
CA LEU A 89 2.88 -16.30 -2.42
C LEU A 89 2.28 -17.31 -1.43
N ARG A 90 0.98 -17.54 -1.50
CA ARG A 90 0.32 -18.58 -0.71
C ARG A 90 0.73 -19.99 -1.13
N ASP A 91 0.77 -20.27 -2.43
CA ASP A 91 1.19 -21.58 -2.94
C ASP A 91 2.65 -21.87 -2.56
N LEU A 92 3.49 -20.83 -2.56
CA LEU A 92 4.88 -20.87 -2.10
C LEU A 92 5.04 -20.88 -0.57
N ASP A 93 3.96 -20.68 0.19
CA ASP A 93 3.97 -20.58 1.65
C ASP A 93 4.90 -19.48 2.17
N ILE A 94 4.84 -18.32 1.50
CA ILE A 94 5.61 -17.12 1.82
C ILE A 94 4.69 -16.11 2.52
N PRO A 95 4.96 -15.80 3.80
CA PRO A 95 4.27 -14.73 4.52
C PRO A 95 4.36 -13.42 3.76
N HIS A 96 3.24 -12.70 3.66
CA HIS A 96 3.19 -11.45 2.93
C HIS A 96 2.14 -10.49 3.46
N ALA A 97 2.38 -9.20 3.21
CA ALA A 97 1.41 -8.13 3.40
C ALA A 97 1.33 -7.27 2.14
N THR A 98 0.20 -6.60 1.94
CA THR A 98 -0.03 -5.69 0.81
C THR A 98 -0.43 -4.31 1.32
N LEU A 99 0.20 -3.26 0.81
CA LEU A 99 -0.23 -1.88 0.95
C LEU A 99 -0.85 -1.43 -0.38
N LEU A 100 -2.10 -0.97 -0.32
CA LEU A 100 -2.87 -0.49 -1.47
C LEU A 100 -3.21 1.00 -1.29
N ASP A 101 -3.48 1.69 -2.38
CA ASP A 101 -3.97 3.06 -2.34
C ASP A 101 -5.50 3.06 -2.21
N LEU A 102 -6.03 3.82 -1.25
CA LEU A 102 -7.48 3.94 -1.09
C LEU A 102 -8.08 4.79 -2.23
N ASP A 103 -7.33 5.79 -2.69
CA ASP A 103 -7.72 6.69 -3.78
C ASP A 103 -9.10 7.35 -3.52
N TYR A 104 -9.42 7.66 -2.26
CA TYR A 104 -10.74 8.16 -1.88
C TYR A 104 -11.05 9.45 -2.62
N GLY A 105 -12.18 9.49 -3.33
CA GLY A 105 -12.55 10.61 -4.20
C GLY A 105 -12.22 10.41 -5.68
N LYS A 106 -11.43 9.41 -6.09
CA LYS A 106 -11.30 9.05 -7.51
C LYS A 106 -12.47 8.18 -7.97
N VAL A 107 -12.79 8.21 -9.26
CA VAL A 107 -13.81 7.31 -9.85
C VAL A 107 -13.36 5.87 -9.77
N GLY A 108 -14.26 4.98 -9.34
CA GLY A 108 -13.95 3.55 -9.23
C GLY A 108 -12.93 3.23 -8.14
N ALA A 109 -12.76 4.15 -7.18
CA ALA A 109 -11.84 3.99 -6.05
C ALA A 109 -12.57 4.08 -4.69
N GLY A 110 -11.83 4.26 -3.59
CA GLY A 110 -12.39 4.31 -2.24
C GLY A 110 -13.13 3.00 -1.91
N PRO A 111 -14.44 3.04 -1.62
CA PRO A 111 -15.25 1.83 -1.40
C PRO A 111 -15.10 0.77 -2.49
N ALA A 112 -14.92 1.17 -3.75
CA ALA A 112 -14.71 0.23 -4.84
C ALA A 112 -13.42 -0.58 -4.68
N ARG A 113 -12.31 0.04 -4.25
CA ARG A 113 -11.06 -0.68 -3.98
C ARG A 113 -11.23 -1.72 -2.87
N LEU A 114 -12.05 -1.43 -1.87
CA LEU A 114 -12.34 -2.35 -0.77
C LEU A 114 -13.18 -3.53 -1.25
N ARG A 115 -14.20 -3.28 -2.10
CA ARG A 115 -14.95 -4.35 -2.74
C ARG A 115 -14.05 -5.24 -3.58
N ASP A 116 -13.12 -4.66 -4.33
CA ASP A 116 -12.16 -5.41 -5.14
C ASP A 116 -11.26 -6.28 -4.26
N ALA A 117 -10.69 -5.74 -3.18
CA ALA A 117 -9.88 -6.53 -2.25
C ALA A 117 -10.68 -7.65 -1.59
N CYS A 118 -11.91 -7.38 -1.13
CA CYS A 118 -12.77 -8.42 -0.57
C CYS A 118 -13.07 -9.50 -1.61
N SER A 119 -13.36 -9.13 -2.85
CA SER A 119 -13.63 -10.09 -3.94
C SER A 119 -12.41 -10.97 -4.20
N ARG A 120 -11.21 -10.38 -4.26
CA ARG A 120 -9.95 -11.12 -4.41
C ARG A 120 -9.69 -12.06 -3.22
N LEU A 121 -9.99 -11.65 -1.99
CA LEU A 121 -9.88 -12.52 -0.82
C LEU A 121 -10.87 -13.71 -0.90
N MET A 122 -12.11 -13.47 -1.35
CA MET A 122 -13.12 -14.53 -1.56
C MET A 122 -12.74 -15.50 -2.68
N ASP A 123 -12.16 -15.02 -3.79
CA ASP A 123 -11.62 -15.88 -4.87
C ASP A 123 -10.51 -16.81 -4.37
N ASN A 124 -9.88 -16.42 -3.26
CA ASN A 124 -8.89 -17.18 -2.55
C ASN A 124 -9.48 -18.00 -1.38
N GLY A 125 -10.80 -18.20 -1.32
CA GLY A 125 -11.46 -19.02 -0.31
C GLY A 125 -11.47 -18.42 1.11
N LEU A 126 -11.25 -17.11 1.24
CA LEU A 126 -11.33 -16.39 2.52
C LEU A 126 -12.69 -15.70 2.69
N THR A 127 -13.04 -15.40 3.93
CA THR A 127 -14.29 -14.74 4.33
C THR A 127 -13.99 -13.32 4.86
N PRO A 128 -13.75 -12.32 3.98
CA PRO A 128 -13.14 -11.03 4.34
C PRO A 128 -13.99 -10.14 5.26
N LEU A 129 -15.28 -10.43 5.42
CA LEU A 129 -16.21 -9.69 6.29
C LEU A 129 -16.56 -10.45 7.57
N GLU A 130 -16.05 -11.67 7.76
CA GLU A 130 -16.40 -12.49 8.92
C GLU A 130 -15.97 -11.81 10.24
N GLY A 131 -16.96 -11.52 11.09
CA GLY A 131 -16.74 -10.82 12.35
C GLY A 131 -16.52 -9.31 12.20
N LEU A 132 -16.86 -8.72 11.05
CA LEU A 132 -16.95 -7.27 10.88
C LEU A 132 -18.36 -6.80 11.27
N ALA A 133 -18.46 -5.97 12.31
CA ALA A 133 -19.76 -5.44 12.73
C ALA A 133 -20.33 -4.48 11.66
N GLY A 134 -21.60 -4.69 11.29
CA GLY A 134 -22.34 -3.83 10.36
C GLY A 134 -22.15 -4.15 8.88
N TYR A 135 -21.38 -5.18 8.54
CA TYR A 135 -21.16 -5.62 7.16
C TYR A 135 -21.20 -7.14 7.06
N ASP A 136 -22.21 -7.68 6.40
CA ASP A 136 -22.38 -9.12 6.11
C ASP A 136 -22.04 -9.45 4.65
N LYS A 137 -22.16 -8.47 3.73
CA LYS A 137 -21.97 -8.68 2.29
C LYS A 137 -21.13 -7.58 1.67
N VAL A 138 -20.28 -7.96 0.70
CA VAL A 138 -19.44 -7.00 -0.05
C VAL A 138 -20.27 -5.93 -0.78
N SER A 139 -21.50 -6.27 -1.19
CA SER A 139 -22.44 -5.32 -1.79
C SER A 139 -22.86 -4.17 -0.87
N GLU A 140 -22.69 -4.30 0.45
CA GLU A 140 -22.99 -3.24 1.43
C GLU A 140 -21.88 -2.19 1.49
N ILE A 141 -20.69 -2.50 0.96
CA ILE A 141 -19.62 -1.53 0.79
C ILE A 141 -19.90 -0.74 -0.49
N HIS A 142 -20.79 0.25 -0.44
CA HIS A 142 -21.20 1.00 -1.62
C HIS A 142 -20.43 2.32 -1.79
N ASP A 143 -20.44 2.88 -3.01
CA ASP A 143 -19.73 4.13 -3.36
C ASP A 143 -20.32 5.38 -2.69
N GLY A 144 -21.25 5.23 -1.74
CA GLY A 144 -21.83 6.30 -0.92
C GLY A 144 -21.20 6.41 0.47
N LEU A 145 -20.37 5.43 0.89
CA LEU A 145 -19.77 5.43 2.23
C LEU A 145 -18.78 6.59 2.46
N LEU A 146 -18.93 7.23 3.62
CA LEU A 146 -18.01 8.26 4.08
C LEU A 146 -16.70 7.63 4.59
N LEU A 147 -15.61 8.40 4.59
CA LEU A 147 -14.30 7.88 5.02
C LEU A 147 -14.34 7.31 6.45
N GLN A 148 -15.12 7.93 7.35
CA GLN A 148 -15.30 7.44 8.73
C GLN A 148 -15.94 6.05 8.79
N ASP A 149 -16.85 5.73 7.88
CA ASP A 149 -17.55 4.44 7.80
C ASP A 149 -16.68 3.39 7.11
N ILE A 150 -15.74 3.83 6.27
CA ILE A 150 -14.73 2.98 5.62
C ILE A 150 -13.64 2.55 6.61
N LYS A 151 -13.24 3.40 7.56
CA LYS A 151 -12.12 3.11 8.49
C LYS A 151 -12.23 1.78 9.25
N PRO A 152 -13.41 1.36 9.76
CA PRO A 152 -13.58 0.03 10.34
C PRO A 152 -13.25 -1.12 9.37
N ILE A 153 -13.63 -0.98 8.09
CA ILE A 153 -13.33 -1.97 7.04
C ILE A 153 -11.82 -2.04 6.79
N LEU A 154 -11.14 -0.88 6.65
CA LEU A 154 -9.69 -0.82 6.46
C LEU A 154 -8.94 -1.56 7.58
N LYS A 155 -9.33 -1.30 8.84
CA LYS A 155 -8.73 -1.95 10.00
C LYS A 155 -9.02 -3.45 10.04
N HIS A 156 -10.21 -3.87 9.61
CA HIS A 156 -10.59 -5.28 9.56
C HIS A 156 -9.75 -6.05 8.53
N LEU A 157 -9.53 -5.47 7.35
CA LEU A 157 -8.75 -6.09 6.27
C LEU A 157 -7.30 -6.39 6.65
N ARG A 158 -6.75 -5.71 7.67
CA ARG A 158 -5.41 -6.02 8.23
C ARG A 158 -5.30 -7.44 8.78
N LYS A 159 -6.41 -8.08 9.17
CA LYS A 159 -6.43 -9.51 9.56
C LYS A 159 -6.00 -10.43 8.41
N PHE A 160 -6.15 -9.98 7.18
CA PHE A 160 -5.76 -10.68 5.96
C PHE A 160 -4.45 -10.12 5.38
N ALA A 161 -3.69 -9.36 6.18
CA ALA A 161 -2.48 -8.66 5.77
C ALA A 161 -2.68 -7.68 4.60
N VAL A 162 -3.90 -7.15 4.44
CA VAL A 162 -4.23 -6.10 3.46
C VAL A 162 -4.36 -4.76 4.18
N PHE A 163 -3.49 -3.83 3.82
CA PHE A 163 -3.39 -2.49 4.35
C PHE A 163 -3.71 -1.49 3.24
N TYR A 164 -4.19 -0.32 3.65
CA TYR A 164 -4.47 0.79 2.74
C TYR A 164 -3.79 2.05 3.24
N SER A 165 -3.17 2.79 2.33
CA SER A 165 -2.84 4.20 2.53
C SER A 165 -4.11 5.03 2.40
N ASP A 166 -4.45 5.81 3.43
CA ASP A 166 -5.66 6.64 3.46
C ASP A 166 -5.34 8.11 3.77
N PRO A 167 -6.09 9.07 3.19
CA PRO A 167 -7.27 8.91 2.34
C PRO A 167 -6.98 8.61 0.86
N LEU A 168 -5.77 8.89 0.35
CA LEU A 168 -5.44 8.82 -1.07
C LEU A 168 -4.45 7.69 -1.36
N ASP A 169 -3.16 8.00 -1.26
CA ASP A 169 -2.04 7.08 -1.48
C ASP A 169 -0.98 7.26 -0.40
N LEU A 170 0.07 6.43 -0.44
CA LEU A 170 1.20 6.51 0.49
C LEU A 170 1.82 7.91 0.51
N ASP A 171 1.95 8.52 -0.66
CA ASP A 171 2.63 9.80 -0.84
C ASP A 171 1.88 10.94 -0.14
N TYR A 172 0.55 10.97 -0.31
CA TYR A 172 -0.33 11.91 0.36
C TYR A 172 -0.32 11.71 1.87
N ALA A 173 -0.40 10.44 2.34
CA ALA A 173 -0.37 10.14 3.77
C ALA A 173 0.93 10.63 4.44
N MET A 174 2.07 10.38 3.79
CA MET A 174 3.37 10.86 4.26
C MET A 174 3.47 12.39 4.23
N PHE A 175 2.97 13.04 3.18
CA PHE A 175 2.92 14.48 3.11
C PHE A 175 2.08 15.08 4.26
N CYS A 176 0.89 14.53 4.52
CA CYS A 176 0.06 14.98 5.63
C CYS A 176 0.73 14.80 7.00
N ALA A 177 1.44 13.68 7.21
CA ALA A 177 2.14 13.40 8.45
C ALA A 177 3.35 14.32 8.68
N PHE A 178 4.03 14.72 7.61
CA PHE A 178 5.32 15.43 7.69
C PHE A 178 5.34 16.70 6.84
N GLU A 179 4.25 17.47 6.86
CA GLU A 179 4.04 18.64 5.99
C GLU A 179 5.30 19.51 5.86
N ARG A 180 5.87 19.95 6.98
CA ARG A 180 7.05 20.84 7.01
C ARG A 180 8.29 20.26 6.30
N ALA A 181 8.47 18.94 6.32
CA ALA A 181 9.59 18.29 5.64
C ALA A 181 9.38 18.21 4.12
N TYR A 182 8.12 18.08 3.66
CA TYR A 182 7.76 18.03 2.25
C TYR A 182 7.60 19.43 1.62
N THR A 183 7.13 20.41 2.37
CA THR A 183 6.93 21.80 1.90
C THR A 183 8.17 22.66 2.00
N HIS A 184 9.31 22.08 2.40
CA HIS A 184 10.60 22.77 2.37
C HIS A 184 11.04 23.06 0.92
N LEU A 185 10.94 24.32 0.51
CA LEU A 185 11.32 24.78 -0.82
C LEU A 185 12.80 25.14 -0.89
N GLU A 186 13.54 24.42 -1.73
CA GLU A 186 14.91 24.79 -2.10
C GLU A 186 14.96 26.07 -2.93
N HIS A 187 16.13 26.71 -3.00
CA HIS A 187 16.31 27.98 -3.70
C HIS A 187 15.81 27.91 -5.16
N GLY A 188 14.92 28.84 -5.53
CA GLY A 188 14.33 28.92 -6.86
C GLY A 188 13.08 28.06 -7.07
N LYS A 189 12.64 27.27 -6.08
CA LYS A 189 11.34 26.57 -6.09
C LYS A 189 10.25 27.48 -5.55
N ARG A 190 9.08 27.45 -6.19
CA ARG A 190 7.94 28.34 -5.87
C ARG A 190 6.79 27.67 -5.11
N GLY A 191 6.80 26.34 -5.00
CA GLY A 191 5.64 25.60 -4.47
C GLY A 191 4.51 25.47 -5.50
N PRO A 192 3.29 25.10 -5.04
CA PRO A 192 2.13 24.95 -5.92
C PRO A 192 1.72 26.27 -6.57
N ASP A 193 1.15 26.19 -7.78
CA ASP A 193 0.50 27.34 -8.42
C ASP A 193 -0.95 27.51 -7.91
N SER A 194 -1.60 28.61 -8.33
CA SER A 194 -2.97 28.96 -7.92
C SER A 194 -4.07 28.27 -8.74
N SER A 195 -3.74 27.36 -9.66
CA SER A 195 -4.74 26.64 -10.45
C SER A 195 -5.37 25.52 -9.62
N ASP A 196 -6.65 25.23 -9.86
CA ASP A 196 -7.36 24.16 -9.16
C ASP A 196 -6.70 22.78 -9.41
N PRO A 197 -6.20 22.10 -8.35
CA PRO A 197 -5.57 20.79 -8.47
C PRO A 197 -6.57 19.64 -8.59
N THR A 198 -7.85 19.87 -8.29
CA THR A 198 -8.85 18.81 -8.04
C THR A 198 -8.98 17.87 -9.23
N THR A 199 -9.19 18.40 -10.44
CA THR A 199 -9.32 17.57 -11.66
C THR A 199 -8.04 16.81 -11.98
N THR A 200 -6.87 17.40 -11.75
CA THR A 200 -5.58 16.73 -12.00
C THR A 200 -5.34 15.58 -11.03
N VAL A 201 -5.74 15.73 -9.77
CA VAL A 201 -5.47 14.75 -8.72
C VAL A 201 -6.57 13.68 -8.63
N LEU A 202 -7.84 14.08 -8.69
CA LEU A 202 -8.99 13.20 -8.51
C LEU A 202 -9.64 12.73 -9.83
N GLY A 203 -9.26 13.34 -10.95
CA GLY A 203 -9.85 13.13 -12.28
C GLY A 203 -11.09 13.98 -12.55
N GLU A 204 -11.46 14.12 -13.84
CA GLU A 204 -12.60 14.94 -14.30
C GLU A 204 -13.94 14.56 -13.66
N LYS A 205 -14.09 13.29 -13.31
CA LYS A 205 -15.29 12.74 -12.68
C LYS A 205 -15.08 12.46 -11.19
N GLY A 206 -14.13 13.16 -10.57
CA GLY A 206 -13.85 13.08 -9.13
C GLY A 206 -15.13 13.08 -8.30
N THR A 207 -15.11 12.29 -7.24
CA THR A 207 -16.20 12.09 -6.30
C THR A 207 -15.83 12.74 -4.97
N ARG A 208 -16.79 12.80 -4.04
CA ARG A 208 -16.58 13.30 -2.66
C ARG A 208 -16.18 14.78 -2.53
N PRO A 209 -16.93 15.73 -3.13
CA PRO A 209 -16.69 17.16 -2.90
C PRO A 209 -16.93 17.58 -1.44
N ASP A 210 -17.71 16.79 -0.68
CA ASP A 210 -17.92 16.96 0.74
C ASP A 210 -16.65 16.69 1.57
N TYR A 211 -15.84 15.72 1.15
CA TYR A 211 -14.56 15.42 1.78
C TYR A 211 -13.44 16.33 1.25
N TRP A 212 -13.29 16.41 -0.08
CA TRP A 212 -12.30 17.26 -0.76
C TRP A 212 -12.80 18.69 -0.92
N ASN A 213 -13.10 19.31 0.22
CA ASN A 213 -13.56 20.69 0.32
C ASN A 213 -12.41 21.70 0.10
N GLU A 214 -12.73 22.99 0.14
CA GLU A 214 -11.77 24.09 -0.10
C GLU A 214 -10.49 24.00 0.77
N GLU A 215 -10.61 23.58 2.03
CA GLU A 215 -9.46 23.40 2.93
C GLU A 215 -8.53 22.30 2.41
N ARG A 216 -9.09 21.17 1.95
CA ARG A 216 -8.30 20.07 1.39
C ARG A 216 -7.77 20.36 -0.01
N THR A 217 -8.36 21.30 -0.74
CA THR A 217 -7.87 21.72 -2.05
C THR A 217 -6.45 22.30 -1.97
N GLU A 218 -6.10 23.00 -0.88
CA GLU A 218 -4.72 23.48 -0.67
C GLU A 218 -3.74 22.30 -0.55
N TRP A 219 -4.11 21.26 0.20
CA TRP A 219 -3.33 20.02 0.32
C TRP A 219 -3.19 19.30 -1.02
N LEU A 220 -4.25 19.25 -1.83
CA LEU A 220 -4.18 18.72 -3.19
C LEU A 220 -3.24 19.52 -4.09
N GLY A 221 -3.14 20.84 -3.88
CA GLY A 221 -2.22 21.71 -4.59
C GLY A 221 -0.77 21.31 -4.35
N TRP A 222 -0.41 21.15 -3.07
CA TRP A 222 0.89 20.64 -2.67
C TRP A 222 1.15 19.22 -3.17
N TYR A 223 0.18 18.33 -3.04
CA TYR A 223 0.30 16.95 -3.54
C TYR A 223 0.61 16.93 -5.04
N ARG A 224 -0.13 17.69 -5.86
CA ARG A 224 0.13 17.82 -7.31
C ARG A 224 1.54 18.33 -7.59
N TYR A 225 1.98 19.35 -6.85
CA TYR A 225 3.32 19.92 -6.99
C TYR A 225 4.42 18.92 -6.63
N LEU A 226 4.23 18.15 -5.56
CA LEU A 226 5.23 17.26 -5.00
C LEU A 226 5.34 15.92 -5.73
N PHE A 227 4.23 15.37 -6.20
CA PHE A 227 4.15 13.96 -6.63
C PHE A 227 3.66 13.74 -8.06
N LEU A 228 2.97 14.70 -8.68
CA LEU A 228 2.55 14.59 -10.08
C LEU A 228 3.49 15.31 -11.06
N SER A 229 4.20 16.32 -10.57
CA SER A 229 5.11 17.14 -11.40
C SER A 229 6.59 16.77 -11.22
N ARG A 230 6.90 15.85 -10.30
CA ARG A 230 8.27 15.53 -9.86
C ARG A 230 8.41 14.03 -9.63
N SER A 231 9.67 13.56 -9.56
CA SER A 231 9.97 12.17 -9.20
C SER A 231 9.58 11.91 -7.75
N LYS A 232 8.60 11.02 -7.53
CA LYS A 232 8.14 10.64 -6.19
C LYS A 232 9.29 10.11 -5.32
N PRO A 233 10.18 9.19 -5.79
CA PRO A 233 11.35 8.75 -5.03
C PRO A 233 12.26 9.90 -4.57
N SER A 234 12.56 10.86 -5.45
CA SER A 234 13.41 12.00 -5.11
C SER A 234 12.78 12.93 -4.07
N THR A 235 11.47 13.17 -4.18
CA THR A 235 10.69 13.95 -3.20
C THR A 235 10.76 13.28 -1.82
N HIS A 236 10.52 11.98 -1.75
CA HIS A 236 10.58 11.21 -0.49
C HIS A 236 11.99 11.20 0.11
N LEU A 237 13.03 10.89 -0.68
CA LEU A 237 14.41 10.90 -0.18
C LEU A 237 14.79 12.24 0.44
N SER A 238 14.39 13.33 -0.20
CA SER A 238 14.66 14.69 0.30
C SER A 238 13.92 14.96 1.60
N ALA A 239 12.62 14.62 1.69
CA ALA A 239 11.82 14.83 2.89
C ALA A 239 12.30 13.95 4.06
N LEU A 240 12.51 12.65 3.82
CA LEU A 240 12.99 11.70 4.83
C LEU A 240 14.39 12.05 5.34
N GLY A 241 15.24 12.65 4.51
CA GLY A 241 16.56 13.16 4.92
C GLY A 241 16.50 14.36 5.88
N ARG A 242 15.34 15.02 6.02
CA ARG A 242 15.11 16.13 6.96
C ARG A 242 14.49 15.67 8.27
N LEU A 243 14.07 14.41 8.36
CA LEU A 243 13.36 13.85 9.51
C LEU A 243 14.27 13.00 10.40
N SER A 244 14.20 13.25 11.69
CA SER A 244 14.81 12.39 12.71
C SER A 244 14.02 11.09 12.90
N ASP A 245 14.68 10.08 13.48
CA ASP A 245 14.01 8.83 13.87
C ASP A 245 12.90 9.07 14.89
N GLU A 246 13.06 10.04 15.79
CA GLU A 246 12.03 10.39 16.76
C GLU A 246 10.78 10.96 16.09
N GLU A 247 10.94 11.89 15.13
CA GLU A 247 9.82 12.46 14.37
C GLU A 247 9.06 11.38 13.60
N LEU A 248 9.77 10.48 12.92
CA LEU A 248 9.16 9.37 12.18
C LEU A 248 8.45 8.39 13.10
N ARG A 249 9.06 8.04 14.24
CA ARG A 249 8.47 7.11 15.21
C ARG A 249 7.17 7.64 15.81
N LEU A 250 7.08 8.95 16.03
CA LEU A 250 5.93 9.61 16.67
C LEU A 250 4.80 9.97 15.70
N ASN A 251 5.12 10.35 14.46
CA ASN A 251 4.15 10.96 13.55
C ASN A 251 3.86 10.15 12.28
N ALA A 252 4.52 9.01 12.05
CA ALA A 252 4.25 8.19 10.86
C ALA A 252 2.75 7.80 10.74
N PRO A 253 2.21 7.73 9.51
CA PRO A 253 0.84 7.29 9.28
C PRO A 253 0.51 5.96 9.98
N GLU A 254 -0.68 5.88 10.56
CA GLU A 254 -1.06 4.78 11.46
C GLU A 254 -1.10 3.43 10.73
N GLU A 255 -1.51 3.43 9.48
CA GLU A 255 -1.51 2.27 8.58
C GLU A 255 -0.10 1.72 8.33
N LEU A 256 0.91 2.60 8.20
CA LEU A 256 2.30 2.20 7.99
C LEU A 256 2.92 1.69 9.27
N VAL A 257 2.57 2.32 10.40
CA VAL A 257 2.93 1.79 11.73
C VAL A 257 2.33 0.40 11.89
N ALA A 258 1.05 0.21 11.59
CA ALA A 258 0.40 -1.10 11.70
C ALA A 258 1.01 -2.15 10.77
N LEU A 259 1.41 -1.77 9.55
CA LEU A 259 2.11 -2.64 8.62
C LEU A 259 3.48 -3.07 9.15
N VAL A 260 4.31 -2.12 9.62
CA VAL A 260 5.61 -2.42 10.22
C VAL A 260 5.48 -3.33 11.44
N GLU A 261 4.47 -3.09 12.27
CA GLU A 261 4.18 -3.92 13.44
C GLU A 261 3.72 -5.33 13.06
N HIS A 262 2.97 -5.48 11.96
CA HIS A 262 2.62 -6.79 11.40
C HIS A 262 3.85 -7.52 10.88
N ILE A 263 4.68 -6.86 10.05
CA ILE A 263 5.93 -7.43 9.54
C ILE A 263 6.82 -7.89 10.69
N ARG A 264 6.99 -7.06 11.73
CA ARG A 264 7.80 -7.39 12.92
C ARG A 264 7.35 -8.70 13.58
N LYS A 265 6.04 -8.92 13.70
CA LYS A 265 5.49 -10.15 14.29
C LYS A 265 5.80 -11.36 13.43
N GLU A 266 5.60 -11.25 12.12
CA GLU A 266 5.79 -12.35 11.18
C GLU A 266 7.26 -12.75 11.01
N ILE A 267 8.21 -11.81 11.06
CA ILE A 267 9.65 -12.12 10.94
C ILE A 267 10.31 -12.55 12.27
N SER A 268 9.64 -12.33 13.41
CA SER A 268 10.13 -12.75 14.73
C SER A 268 9.66 -14.15 15.14
N LEU A 269 8.79 -14.76 14.33
CA LEU A 269 8.32 -16.15 14.44
C LEU A 269 9.22 -17.10 13.64
#